data_AF-A0A6A6SJW5-F1
#
_entry.id   AF-A0A6A6SJW5-F1
#
_cell.length_a   1.000
_cell.length_b   1.000
_cell.length_c   1.000
_cell.angle_alpha   90.00
_cell.angle_beta   90.00
_cell.angle_gamma   90.00
#
_symmetry.space_group_name_H-M   'P 1'
#
loop_
_entity.id
_entity.type
_entity.pdbx_description
1 polymer ?
#
loop_
_entity_poly.entity_id
_entity_poly.type
_entity_poly.pdbx_seq_one_letter_code
_entity_poly.pdbx_strand_id
1 'polypeptide(L)'
;MPQLDENTQQYLRDAEQGVRRRTAHFWDSFTNFALRDNVLEVAVGLILAAAFTACANSLVSDIILPIISLLPFLSRNLPEKFAILKHGPNYNSTISTGYNTKAQALDDGAVVFAYGNFIDKIVRFLLIAISLWVIASTYSRFSDDNIVKKQVK
;
A
#
# COMPACT_ATOMS: atom_id res chain seq x y z
N MET A 1 33.48 -45.68 3.22
CA MET A 1 32.27 -44.96 2.76
C MET A 1 31.50 -45.94 1.90
N PRO A 2 30.22 -46.24 2.19
CA PRO A 2 29.45 -47.20 1.41
C PRO A 2 29.27 -46.65 -0.02
N GLN A 3 29.68 -47.42 -1.02
CA GLN A 3 29.53 -47.03 -2.42
C GLN A 3 28.07 -47.24 -2.81
N LEU A 4 27.43 -46.18 -3.31
CA LEU A 4 26.09 -46.26 -3.87
C LEU A 4 26.13 -47.25 -5.03
N ASP A 5 25.26 -48.26 -4.97
CA ASP A 5 25.09 -49.25 -6.04
C ASP A 5 24.59 -48.58 -7.32
N GLU A 6 24.96 -49.16 -8.46
CA GLU A 6 24.73 -48.61 -9.80
C GLU A 6 23.24 -48.34 -10.08
N ASN A 7 22.35 -49.17 -9.50
CA ASN A 7 20.91 -48.98 -9.53
C ASN A 7 20.46 -47.70 -8.80
N THR A 8 21.01 -47.43 -7.62
CA THR A 8 20.69 -46.19 -6.86
C THR A 8 21.16 -44.95 -7.60
N GLN A 9 22.32 -44.99 -8.27
CA GLN A 9 22.72 -43.87 -9.14
C GLN A 9 21.77 -43.65 -10.31
N GLN A 10 21.21 -44.72 -10.87
CA GLN A 10 20.23 -44.63 -11.95
C GLN A 10 18.90 -44.05 -11.46
N TYR A 11 18.42 -44.45 -10.28
CA TYR A 11 17.24 -43.85 -9.66
C TYR A 11 17.41 -42.36 -9.36
N LEU A 12 18.58 -41.94 -8.90
CA LEU A 12 18.86 -40.53 -8.63
C LEU A 12 18.91 -39.70 -9.92
N ARG A 13 19.51 -40.24 -10.99
CA ARG A 13 19.53 -39.57 -12.31
C ARG A 13 18.14 -39.50 -12.94
N ASP A 14 17.32 -40.53 -12.82
CA ASP A 14 15.93 -40.54 -13.32
C ASP A 14 15.04 -39.60 -12.50
N ALA A 15 15.26 -39.51 -11.19
CA ALA A 15 14.61 -38.53 -10.33
C ALA A 15 15.01 -37.09 -10.68
N GLU A 16 16.30 -36.82 -10.91
CA GLU A 16 16.80 -35.52 -11.35
C GLU A 16 16.22 -35.12 -12.72
N GLN A 17 16.14 -36.05 -13.67
CA GLN A 17 15.57 -35.79 -15.00
C GLN A 17 14.05 -35.59 -14.94
N GLY A 18 13.35 -36.36 -14.10
CA GLY A 18 11.91 -36.22 -13.88
C GLY A 18 11.54 -34.87 -13.26
N VAL A 19 12.32 -34.38 -12.30
CA VAL A 19 12.14 -33.05 -11.71
C VAL A 19 12.41 -31.96 -12.75
N ARG A 20 13.54 -32.03 -13.48
CA ARG A 20 13.92 -31.02 -14.50
C ARG A 20 12.87 -30.86 -15.60
N ARG A 21 12.37 -31.97 -16.16
CA ARG A 21 11.33 -31.94 -17.20
C ARG A 21 10.03 -31.33 -16.69
N ARG A 22 9.68 -31.63 -15.43
CA ARG A 22 8.46 -31.14 -14.81
C ARG A 22 8.55 -29.65 -14.50
N THR A 23 9.68 -29.18 -13.95
CA THR A 23 9.94 -27.74 -13.76
C THR A 23 10.00 -26.97 -15.07
N ALA A 24 10.59 -27.53 -16.14
CA ALA A 24 10.59 -26.89 -17.45
C ALA A 24 9.17 -26.75 -18.01
N HIS A 25 8.36 -27.82 -17.92
CA HIS A 25 6.97 -27.79 -18.35
C HIS A 25 6.11 -26.79 -17.55
N PHE A 26 6.36 -26.66 -16.24
CA PHE A 26 5.70 -25.64 -15.41
C PHE A 26 6.08 -24.22 -15.84
N TRP A 27 7.37 -23.97 -16.13
CA TRP A 27 7.84 -22.66 -16.59
C TRP A 27 7.26 -22.28 -17.95
N ASP A 28 7.22 -23.22 -18.90
CA ASP A 28 6.63 -23.01 -20.21
C ASP A 28 5.12 -22.77 -20.11
N SER A 29 4.43 -23.53 -19.25
CA SER A 29 2.99 -23.35 -19.00
C SER A 29 2.68 -22.01 -18.34
N PHE A 30 3.51 -21.58 -17.37
CA PHE A 30 3.38 -20.28 -16.72
C PHE A 30 3.64 -19.13 -17.69
N THR A 31 4.70 -19.23 -18.50
CA THR A 31 5.02 -18.22 -19.51
C THR A 31 3.89 -18.09 -20.52
N ASN A 32 3.34 -19.20 -21.02
CA ASN A 32 2.17 -19.21 -21.91
C ASN A 32 0.88 -18.67 -21.26
N PHE A 33 0.76 -18.74 -19.93
CA PHE A 33 -0.36 -18.15 -19.20
C PHE A 33 -0.16 -16.64 -18.99
N ALA A 34 1.03 -16.22 -18.57
CA ALA A 34 1.36 -14.83 -18.26
C ALA A 34 1.46 -13.93 -19.51
N LEU A 35 1.90 -14.48 -20.64
CA LEU A 35 1.97 -13.78 -21.93
C LEU A 35 0.61 -13.69 -22.65
N ARG A 36 -0.49 -14.10 -22.00
CA ARG A 36 -1.83 -13.83 -22.56
C ARG A 36 -2.09 -12.33 -22.51
N ASP A 37 -2.39 -11.72 -23.66
CA ASP A 37 -2.60 -10.28 -23.79
C ASP A 37 -3.61 -9.72 -22.77
N ASN A 38 -4.73 -10.42 -22.54
CA ASN A 38 -5.74 -10.02 -21.55
C ASN A 38 -5.23 -10.01 -20.09
N VAL A 39 -4.30 -10.90 -19.74
CA VAL A 39 -3.72 -10.96 -18.38
C VAL A 39 -2.66 -9.88 -18.22
N LEU A 40 -1.84 -9.69 -19.25
CA LEU A 40 -0.78 -8.70 -19.24
C LEU A 40 -1.33 -7.26 -19.17
N GLU A 41 -2.39 -6.95 -19.93
CA GLU A 41 -3.03 -5.63 -19.90
C GLU A 41 -3.58 -5.29 -18.50
N VAL A 42 -4.29 -6.23 -17.87
CA VAL A 42 -4.83 -6.06 -16.51
C VAL A 42 -3.69 -5.91 -15.49
N ALA A 43 -2.63 -6.72 -15.62
CA ALA A 43 -1.49 -6.66 -14.72
C ALA A 43 -0.76 -5.32 -14.81
N VAL A 44 -0.50 -4.84 -16.03
CA VAL A 44 0.13 -3.53 -16.25
C VAL A 44 -0.74 -2.39 -15.72
N GLY A 45 -2.05 -2.44 -15.95
CA GLY A 45 -3.00 -1.45 -15.41
C GLY A 45 -2.97 -1.39 -13.87
N LEU A 46 -2.94 -2.54 -13.19
CA LEU A 46 -2.86 -2.60 -11.73
C LEU A 46 -1.52 -2.09 -11.19
N ILE A 47 -0.41 -2.45 -11.83
CA ILE A 47 0.94 -1.98 -11.44
C ILE A 47 1.03 -0.45 -11.59
N LEU A 48 0.57 0.09 -12.71
CA LEU A 48 0.54 1.53 -12.94
C LEU A 48 -0.38 2.25 -11.95
N ALA A 49 -1.56 1.70 -11.66
CA ALA A 49 -2.48 2.26 -10.68
C ALA A 49 -1.88 2.28 -9.26
N ALA A 50 -1.21 1.20 -8.86
CA ALA A 50 -0.55 1.10 -7.55
C ALA A 50 0.63 2.08 -7.45
N ALA A 51 1.48 2.14 -8.48
CA ALA A 51 2.60 3.07 -8.55
C ALA A 51 2.13 4.53 -8.53
N PHE A 52 1.11 4.87 -9.32
CA PHE A 52 0.53 6.21 -9.35
C PHE A 52 -0.05 6.60 -7.99
N THR A 53 -0.79 5.70 -7.34
CA THR A 53 -1.33 5.93 -5.99
C THR A 53 -0.22 6.16 -4.98
N ALA A 54 0.88 5.40 -5.05
CA ALA A 54 2.04 5.59 -4.19
C ALA A 54 2.71 6.96 -4.41
N CYS A 55 2.90 7.39 -5.66
CA CYS A 55 3.43 8.72 -5.99
C CYS A 55 2.52 9.85 -5.49
N ALA A 56 1.20 9.74 -5.73
CA ALA A 56 0.24 10.73 -5.25
C ALA A 56 0.22 10.81 -3.71
N ASN A 57 0.28 9.66 -3.03
CA ASN A 57 0.36 9.59 -1.57
C ASN A 57 1.65 10.22 -1.03
N SER A 58 2.79 10.01 -1.67
CA SER A 58 4.07 10.61 -1.27
C SER A 58 4.06 12.13 -1.51
N LEU A 59 3.55 12.59 -2.64
CA LEU A 59 3.38 14.03 -2.90
C LEU A 59 2.54 14.70 -1.80
N VAL A 60 1.43 14.07 -1.40
CA VAL A 60 0.59 14.61 -0.34
C VAL A 60 1.26 14.52 1.02
N SER A 61 1.82 13.36 1.36
CA SER A 61 2.31 13.08 2.72
C SER A 61 3.64 13.74 3.04
N ASP A 62 4.52 13.83 2.04
CA ASP A 62 5.92 14.21 2.22
C ASP A 62 6.18 15.66 1.77
N ILE A 63 5.36 16.21 0.88
CA ILE A 63 5.52 17.58 0.37
C ILE A 63 4.38 18.48 0.86
N ILE A 64 3.12 18.12 0.59
CA ILE A 64 1.98 18.99 0.89
C ILE A 64 1.69 19.06 2.39
N LEU A 65 1.62 17.92 3.08
CA LEU A 65 1.29 17.85 4.51
C LEU A 65 2.27 18.62 5.39
N PRO A 66 3.60 18.55 5.21
CA PRO A 66 4.52 19.37 5.99
C PRO A 66 4.27 20.86 5.84
N ILE A 67 4.02 21.34 4.62
CA ILE A 67 3.72 22.75 4.33
C ILE A 67 2.41 23.17 5.02
N ILE A 68 1.37 22.34 4.94
CA ILE A 68 0.09 22.64 5.59
C ILE A 68 0.19 22.50 7.12
N SER A 69 1.03 21.61 7.65
CA SER A 69 1.19 21.38 9.10
C SER A 69 1.85 22.53 9.84
N LEU A 70 2.53 23.43 9.12
CA LEU A 70 3.02 24.70 9.68
C LEU A 70 1.86 25.65 10.02
N LEU A 71 0.67 25.42 9.47
CA LEU A 71 -0.50 26.24 9.76
C LEU A 71 -1.17 25.77 11.07
N PRO A 72 -1.49 26.69 11.99
CA PRO A 72 -1.95 26.35 13.34
C PRO A 72 -3.31 25.62 13.39
N PHE A 73 -4.06 25.59 12.28
CA PHE A 73 -5.37 24.94 12.22
C PHE A 73 -5.30 23.43 11.99
N LEU A 74 -4.19 22.88 11.47
CA LEU A 74 -4.09 21.45 11.15
C LEU A 74 -3.05 20.75 12.05
N SER A 75 -3.53 20.17 13.14
CA SER A 75 -2.68 19.47 14.11
C SER A 75 -2.01 18.22 13.50
N ARG A 76 -0.67 18.18 13.48
CA ARG A 76 0.14 17.05 12.98
C ARG A 76 -0.11 15.72 13.70
N ASN A 77 -0.62 15.77 14.94
CA ASN A 77 -0.86 14.61 15.79
C ASN A 77 -2.29 14.02 15.68
N LEU A 78 -3.02 14.33 14.61
CA LEU A 78 -4.31 13.69 14.29
C LEU A 78 -4.27 12.15 14.45
N PRO A 79 -3.32 11.39 13.88
CA PRO A 79 -3.32 9.93 13.99
C PRO A 79 -3.04 9.38 15.38
N GLU A 80 -2.56 10.21 16.32
CA GLU A 80 -2.33 9.84 17.73
C GLU A 80 -3.50 10.25 18.63
N LYS A 81 -4.56 10.85 18.08
CA LYS A 81 -5.79 11.09 18.83
C LYS A 81 -6.61 9.81 18.88
N PHE A 82 -6.65 9.19 20.05
CA PHE A 82 -7.45 8.01 20.31
C PHE A 82 -8.23 8.16 21.61
N ALA A 83 -9.40 7.52 21.68
CA ALA A 83 -10.18 7.40 22.90
C ALA A 83 -10.11 5.95 23.39
N ILE A 84 -9.83 5.73 24.67
CA ILE A 84 -9.75 4.38 25.24
C ILE A 84 -11.15 4.01 25.72
N LEU A 85 -11.68 2.89 25.22
CA LEU A 85 -13.01 2.37 25.58
C LEU A 85 -12.93 1.33 26.71
N LYS A 86 -11.83 0.58 26.78
CA LYS A 86 -11.55 -0.35 27.86
C LYS A 86 -10.06 -0.31 28.18
N HIS A 87 -9.73 -0.10 29.44
CA HIS A 87 -8.36 -0.05 29.93
C HIS A 87 -7.70 -1.44 29.92
N GLY A 88 -6.41 -1.49 29.62
CA GLY A 88 -5.57 -2.67 29.78
C GLY A 88 -5.11 -2.88 31.24
N PRO A 89 -4.42 -3.98 31.54
CA PRO A 89 -3.95 -4.31 32.89
C PRO A 89 -2.99 -3.27 33.50
N ASN A 90 -2.24 -2.54 32.67
CA ASN A 90 -1.25 -1.55 33.11
C ASN A 90 -1.74 -0.10 32.93
N TYR A 91 -3.05 0.14 33.03
CA TYR A 91 -3.62 1.48 32.94
C TYR A 91 -3.13 2.37 34.08
N ASN A 92 -2.29 3.37 33.74
CA ASN A 92 -1.81 4.35 34.70
C ASN A 92 -2.82 5.52 34.81
N SER A 93 -3.63 5.52 35.87
CA SER A 93 -4.60 6.59 36.19
C SER A 93 -3.96 7.97 36.47
N THR A 94 -2.64 8.07 36.60
CA THR A 94 -1.93 9.35 36.88
C THR A 94 -1.70 10.17 35.62
N ILE A 95 -1.85 9.60 34.42
CA ILE A 95 -1.77 10.32 33.15
C ILE A 95 -3.19 10.57 32.66
N SER A 96 -3.53 11.82 32.32
CA SER A 96 -4.86 12.26 31.85
C SER A 96 -5.41 11.47 30.65
N THR A 97 -4.60 10.62 30.00
CA THR A 97 -4.94 9.75 28.87
C THR A 97 -4.46 8.30 29.02
N GLY A 98 -3.88 7.89 30.15
CA GLY A 98 -3.44 6.51 30.44
C GLY A 98 -2.25 5.97 29.62
N TYR A 99 -2.22 6.22 28.30
CA TYR A 99 -1.16 5.85 27.37
C TYR A 99 -0.74 7.07 26.54
N ASN A 100 0.54 7.12 26.15
CA ASN A 100 1.09 8.22 25.35
C ASN A 100 0.95 7.99 23.85
N THR A 101 0.84 6.73 23.42
CA THR A 101 0.71 6.35 22.00
C THR A 101 -0.36 5.29 21.84
N LYS A 102 -0.99 5.27 20.66
CA LYS A 102 -1.95 4.21 20.31
C LYS A 102 -1.32 2.81 20.34
N ALA A 103 -0.04 2.71 20.01
CA ALA A 103 0.71 1.45 20.01
C ALA A 103 0.81 0.88 21.43
N GLN A 104 1.13 1.73 22.41
CA GLN A 104 1.19 1.35 23.81
C GLN A 104 -0.17 0.89 24.35
N ALA A 105 -1.26 1.52 23.91
CA ALA A 105 -2.61 1.14 24.30
C ALA A 105 -3.05 -0.20 23.66
N LEU A 106 -2.69 -0.47 22.40
CA LEU A 106 -2.93 -1.77 21.78
C LEU A 106 -2.09 -2.89 22.42
N ASP A 107 -0.82 -2.63 22.72
CA ASP A 107 0.10 -3.61 23.32
C ASP A 107 -0.34 -4.00 24.74
N ASP A 108 -0.98 -3.09 25.47
CA ASP A 108 -1.57 -3.37 26.79
C ASP A 108 -2.96 -4.04 26.70
N GLY A 109 -3.42 -4.38 25.49
CA GLY A 109 -4.73 -5.02 25.27
C GLY A 109 -5.92 -4.10 25.55
N ALA A 110 -5.71 -2.77 25.59
CA ALA A 110 -6.77 -1.81 25.75
C ALA A 110 -7.61 -1.75 24.46
N VAL A 111 -8.92 -1.62 24.60
CA VAL A 111 -9.81 -1.41 23.44
C VAL A 111 -9.79 0.08 23.11
N VAL A 112 -9.22 0.43 21.96
CA VAL A 112 -8.95 1.81 21.55
C VAL A 112 -9.83 2.22 20.36
N PHE A 113 -10.55 3.32 20.52
CA PHE A 113 -11.25 4.02 19.45
C PHE A 113 -10.33 5.07 18.82
N ALA A 114 -9.61 4.68 17.77
CA ALA A 114 -8.62 5.52 17.07
C ALA A 114 -9.27 6.46 16.02
N TYR A 115 -10.18 7.34 16.46
CA TYR A 115 -10.86 8.30 15.57
C TYR A 115 -9.89 9.23 14.83
N GLY A 116 -8.73 9.51 15.43
CA GLY A 116 -7.70 10.33 14.84
C GLY A 116 -7.11 9.77 13.55
N ASN A 117 -6.91 8.44 13.48
CA ASN A 117 -6.44 7.78 12.26
C ASN A 117 -7.50 7.85 11.15
N PHE A 118 -8.78 7.71 11.49
CA PHE A 118 -9.86 7.82 10.52
C PHE A 118 -9.95 9.20 9.88
N ILE A 119 -9.90 10.26 10.70
CA ILE A 119 -9.90 11.64 10.20
C ILE A 119 -8.65 11.94 9.37
N ASP A 120 -7.47 11.43 9.77
CA ASP A 120 -6.25 11.52 8.96
C ASP A 120 -6.44 10.91 7.56
N LYS A 121 -7.07 9.74 7.45
CA LYS A 121 -7.37 9.13 6.14
C LYS A 121 -8.33 9.97 5.29
N ILE A 122 -9.38 10.54 5.89
CA ILE A 122 -10.32 11.42 5.18
C ILE A 122 -9.61 12.67 4.68
N VAL A 123 -8.83 13.33 5.53
CA VAL A 123 -8.08 14.54 5.18
C VAL A 123 -7.10 14.25 4.04
N ARG A 124 -6.34 13.14 4.13
CA ARG A 124 -5.43 12.73 3.06
C ARG A 124 -6.15 12.48 1.73
N PHE A 125 -7.29 11.79 1.76
CA PHE A 125 -8.09 11.56 0.56
C PHE A 125 -8.53 12.88 -0.10
N LEU A 126 -9.03 13.84 0.68
CA LEU A 126 -9.41 15.16 0.18
C LEU A 126 -8.20 15.94 -0.37
N LEU A 127 -7.05 15.86 0.29
CA LEU A 127 -5.82 16.50 -0.19
C LEU A 127 -5.33 15.91 -1.51
N ILE A 128 -5.42 14.59 -1.69
CA ILE A 128 -5.08 13.94 -2.97
C ILE A 128 -6.03 14.42 -4.07
N ALA A 129 -7.34 14.46 -3.80
CA ALA A 129 -8.34 14.93 -4.76
C ALA A 129 -8.08 16.39 -5.18
N ILE A 130 -7.83 17.27 -4.22
CA ILE A 130 -7.49 18.68 -4.48
C ILE A 130 -6.15 18.78 -5.22
N SER A 131 -5.14 18.00 -4.84
CA SER A 131 -3.83 18.00 -5.50
C SER A 131 -3.94 17.63 -6.97
N LEU A 132 -4.68 16.56 -7.31
CA LEU A 132 -4.91 16.16 -8.69
C LEU A 132 -5.70 17.21 -9.46
N TRP A 133 -6.68 17.85 -8.83
CA TRP A 133 -7.42 18.96 -9.42
C TRP A 133 -6.52 20.18 -9.70
N VAL A 134 -5.62 20.55 -8.78
CA VAL A 134 -4.67 21.66 -8.98
C VAL A 134 -3.71 21.34 -10.12
N ILE A 135 -3.20 20.11 -10.22
CA ILE A 135 -2.33 19.70 -11.33
C ILE A 135 -3.08 19.79 -12.66
N ALA A 136 -4.29 19.24 -12.74
CA ALA A 136 -5.12 19.30 -13.94
C ALA A 136 -5.48 20.75 -14.33
N SER A 137 -5.83 21.59 -13.35
CA SER A 137 -6.17 23.00 -13.56
C SER A 137 -4.97 23.85 -13.94
N THR A 138 -3.79 23.54 -13.41
CA THR A 138 -2.54 24.22 -13.80
C THR A 138 -2.17 23.85 -15.22
N TYR A 139 -2.25 22.56 -15.57
CA TYR A 139 -2.03 22.08 -16.92
C TYR A 139 -2.98 22.75 -17.93
N SER A 140 -4.28 22.82 -17.63
CA SER A 140 -5.27 23.46 -18.51
C SER A 140 -5.08 24.98 -18.64
N ARG A 141 -4.34 25.63 -17.72
CA ARG A 141 -4.01 27.06 -17.85
C ARG A 141 -2.80 27.31 -18.74
N PHE A 142 -1.85 26.38 -18.79
CA PHE A 142 -0.62 26.54 -19.57
C PHE A 142 -0.74 25.97 -20.99
N SER A 143 -1.58 24.95 -21.19
CA SER A 143 -1.87 24.39 -22.49
C SER A 143 -3.27 24.86 -22.91
N ASP A 144 -3.38 25.81 -23.83
CA ASP A 144 -4.64 26.30 -24.42
C ASP A 144 -5.46 25.23 -25.19
N ASP A 145 -5.10 23.95 -25.05
CA ASP A 145 -5.90 22.81 -25.47
C ASP A 145 -6.90 22.46 -24.37
N ASN A 146 -8.13 22.95 -24.55
CA ASN A 146 -9.29 22.57 -23.73
C ASN A 146 -9.59 21.06 -23.90
N ILE A 147 -8.94 20.21 -23.12
CA ILE A 147 -9.28 18.77 -23.00
C ILE A 147 -10.73 18.60 -22.53
N VAL A 148 -11.28 19.57 -21.80
CA VAL A 148 -12.72 19.67 -21.54
C VAL A 148 -13.40 20.33 -22.74
N LYS A 149 -13.64 19.56 -23.80
CA LYS A 149 -14.59 19.98 -24.82
C LYS A 149 -15.96 20.05 -24.18
N LYS A 150 -16.56 21.25 -24.14
CA LYS A 150 -17.97 21.45 -23.80
C LYS A 150 -18.77 20.58 -24.78
N GLN A 151 -19.23 19.41 -24.35
CA GLN A 151 -20.14 18.59 -25.14
C GLN A 151 -21.43 19.41 -25.25
N VAL A 152 -21.61 20.06 -26.40
CA VAL A 152 -22.88 20.69 -26.77
C VAL A 152 -23.86 19.54 -26.93
N LYS A 153 -24.92 19.55 -26.11
CA LYS A 153 -26.05 18.63 -26.25
C LYS A 153 -26.74 18.84 -27.60
#